data_AF-A0A1G2XF09-F1
#
_entry.id   AF-A0A1G2XF09-F1
#
_cell.length_a   1.000
_cell.length_b   1.000
_cell.length_c   1.000
_cell.angle_alpha   90.00
_cell.angle_beta   90.00
_cell.angle_gamma   90.00
#
_symmetry.space_group_name_H-M   'P 1'
#
loop_
_entity.id
_entity.type
_entity.pdbx_description
1 polymer ?
#
loop_
_entity_poly.entity_id
_entity_poly.type
_entity_poly.pdbx_seq_one_letter_code
_entity_poly.pdbx_strand_id
1 'polypeptide(L)'
;MRKTISILFISIIVLTGACYAKDSPKVVIEKYLDAVRNNDYDRAYSFISKTDTTIIDWLELIKYIKKITPPKLTKVIDLAHRAVRQEIVSTSVGGNTAIVKIHSRIPDMEETLKVTQNPEDIKSLLDCGELPMKERLGECTLVVEDDAWKISRVKGISSDQAAELATDFAERILGKDEAKRISREISEFAKKQEKGV
;
A
#
# COMPACT_ATOMS: atom_id res chain seq x y z
N MET A 1 -45.69 24.42 -39.84
CA MET A 1 -46.24 23.62 -38.72
C MET A 1 -45.48 22.29 -38.64
N ARG A 2 -45.04 21.98 -37.42
CA ARG A 2 -44.54 20.70 -36.87
C ARG A 2 -44.62 19.44 -37.75
N LYS A 3 -43.53 18.66 -37.76
CA LYS A 3 -43.44 17.39 -36.98
C LYS A 3 -42.01 16.84 -37.00
N THR A 4 -41.33 17.04 -35.88
CA THR A 4 -40.10 16.34 -35.48
C THR A 4 -40.42 14.88 -35.22
N ILE A 5 -39.82 13.96 -35.96
CA ILE A 5 -39.87 12.52 -35.66
C ILE A 5 -38.66 12.20 -34.77
N SER A 6 -38.88 12.20 -33.46
CA SER A 6 -37.92 11.72 -32.48
C SER A 6 -37.83 10.19 -32.58
N ILE A 7 -36.70 9.68 -33.03
CA ILE A 7 -36.41 8.24 -32.99
C ILE A 7 -35.73 7.96 -31.64
N LEU A 8 -36.50 7.39 -30.73
CA LEU A 8 -36.08 7.02 -29.38
C LEU A 8 -35.49 5.61 -29.47
N PHE A 9 -34.16 5.49 -29.52
CA PHE A 9 -33.48 4.21 -29.42
C PHE A 9 -33.51 3.75 -27.95
N ILE A 10 -34.49 2.90 -27.63
CA ILE A 10 -34.52 2.15 -26.37
C ILE A 10 -33.58 0.96 -26.53
N SER A 11 -32.31 1.12 -26.12
CA SER A 11 -31.41 -0.01 -25.92
C SER A 11 -31.86 -0.77 -24.67
N ILE A 12 -32.57 -1.87 -24.88
CA ILE A 12 -32.90 -2.87 -23.86
C ILE A 12 -31.58 -3.50 -23.40
N ILE A 13 -31.08 -3.07 -22.24
CA ILE A 13 -29.99 -3.76 -21.56
C ILE A 13 -30.62 -5.01 -20.93
N VAL A 14 -30.30 -6.17 -21.50
CA VAL A 14 -30.57 -7.47 -20.90
C VAL A 14 -29.73 -7.57 -19.62
N LEU A 15 -30.38 -7.36 -18.47
CA LEU A 15 -29.84 -7.67 -17.15
C LEU A 15 -29.72 -9.20 -17.01
N THR A 16 -28.64 -9.77 -17.54
CA THR A 16 -28.15 -11.05 -17.04
C THR A 16 -27.64 -10.81 -15.63
N GLY A 17 -28.26 -11.46 -14.65
CA GLY A 17 -27.93 -11.37 -13.22
C GLY A 17 -26.53 -11.90 -12.89
N ALA A 18 -25.50 -11.17 -13.29
CA ALA A 18 -24.21 -11.24 -12.66
C ALA A 18 -24.26 -10.31 -11.44
N CYS A 19 -24.16 -10.89 -10.25
CA CYS A 19 -23.89 -10.14 -9.03
C CYS A 19 -22.49 -9.54 -9.20
N TYR A 20 -22.41 -8.38 -9.86
CA TYR A 20 -21.16 -7.67 -10.04
C TYR A 20 -20.78 -7.05 -8.71
N ALA A 21 -19.56 -7.33 -8.25
CA ALA A 21 -18.99 -6.67 -7.11
C ALA A 21 -19.12 -5.14 -7.25
N LYS A 22 -19.49 -4.48 -6.16
CA LYS A 22 -19.95 -3.08 -6.13
C LYS A 22 -18.95 -2.06 -6.72
N ASP A 23 -17.65 -2.38 -6.68
CA ASP A 23 -16.56 -1.63 -7.32
C ASP A 23 -15.78 -2.55 -8.27
N SER A 24 -15.12 -2.00 -9.29
CA SER A 24 -14.19 -2.78 -10.13
C SER A 24 -12.88 -3.10 -9.37
N PRO A 25 -12.12 -4.16 -9.74
CA PRO A 25 -10.84 -4.49 -9.10
C PRO A 25 -9.86 -3.31 -9.09
N LYS A 26 -9.82 -2.55 -10.19
CA LYS A 26 -9.03 -1.33 -10.33
C LYS A 26 -9.36 -0.32 -9.23
N VAL A 27 -10.65 -0.03 -9.07
CA VAL A 27 -11.16 0.95 -8.09
C VAL A 27 -10.87 0.50 -6.65
N VAL A 28 -10.98 -0.81 -6.36
CA VAL A 28 -10.61 -1.35 -5.05
C VAL A 28 -9.13 -1.12 -4.74
N ILE A 29 -8.24 -1.40 -5.69
CA ILE A 29 -6.81 -1.13 -5.54
C ILE A 29 -6.52 0.36 -5.34
N GLU A 30 -7.13 1.25 -6.14
CA GLU A 30 -6.95 2.71 -5.98
C GLU A 30 -7.36 3.18 -4.59
N LYS A 31 -8.52 2.73 -4.09
CA LYS A 31 -9.00 3.06 -2.74
C LYS A 31 -8.09 2.49 -1.65
N TYR A 32 -7.57 1.28 -1.81
CA TYR A 32 -6.62 0.68 -0.89
C TYR A 32 -5.31 1.48 -0.82
N LEU A 33 -4.71 1.78 -1.98
CA LEU A 33 -3.45 2.54 -2.04
C LEU A 33 -3.61 3.96 -1.50
N ASP A 34 -4.76 4.59 -1.70
CA ASP A 34 -5.09 5.89 -1.09
C ASP A 34 -5.20 5.78 0.45
N ALA A 35 -5.90 4.77 0.96
CA ALA A 35 -6.01 4.54 2.40
C ALA A 35 -4.62 4.32 3.06
N VAL A 36 -3.77 3.49 2.46
CA VAL A 36 -2.39 3.26 2.95
C VAL A 36 -1.56 4.56 2.96
N ARG A 37 -1.62 5.36 1.89
CA ARG A 37 -0.90 6.65 1.82
C ARG A 37 -1.36 7.66 2.88
N ASN A 38 -2.64 7.64 3.21
CA ASN A 38 -3.22 8.51 4.24
C ASN A 38 -3.10 7.95 5.66
N ASN A 39 -2.45 6.79 5.85
CA ASN A 39 -2.38 6.05 7.11
C ASN A 39 -3.76 5.66 7.69
N ASP A 40 -4.78 5.54 6.85
CA ASP A 40 -6.13 5.10 7.22
C ASP A 40 -6.18 3.56 7.15
N TYR A 41 -5.58 2.93 8.17
CA TYR A 41 -5.44 1.48 8.20
C TYR A 41 -6.78 0.75 8.33
N ASP A 42 -7.75 1.31 9.08
CA ASP A 42 -9.08 0.70 9.23
C ASP A 42 -9.78 0.61 7.87
N ARG A 43 -9.68 1.67 7.06
CA ARG A 43 -10.16 1.65 5.68
C ARG A 43 -9.33 0.71 4.79
N ALA A 44 -8.01 0.66 4.94
CA ALA A 44 -7.16 -0.26 4.19
C ALA A 44 -7.54 -1.73 4.46
N TYR A 45 -7.78 -2.11 5.72
CA TYR A 45 -8.23 -3.45 6.12
C TYR A 45 -9.56 -3.83 5.49
N SER A 46 -10.47 -2.87 5.29
CA SER A 46 -11.76 -3.14 4.65
C SER A 46 -11.65 -3.63 3.19
N PHE A 47 -10.51 -3.45 2.53
CA PHE A 47 -10.25 -3.92 1.17
C PHE A 47 -9.49 -5.25 1.10
N ILE A 48 -8.97 -5.75 2.22
CA ILE A 48 -8.19 -6.99 2.27
C ILE A 48 -9.12 -8.18 2.51
N SER A 49 -8.78 -9.31 1.90
CA SER A 49 -9.46 -10.59 2.12
C SER A 49 -9.32 -11.02 3.56
N LYS A 50 -10.39 -11.55 4.15
CA LYS A 50 -10.35 -12.08 5.54
C LYS A 50 -9.41 -13.28 5.68
N THR A 51 -9.07 -13.93 4.56
CA THR A 51 -8.23 -15.13 4.54
C THR A 51 -6.75 -14.84 4.34
N ASP A 52 -6.38 -13.60 3.99
CA ASP A 52 -4.98 -13.20 3.82
C ASP A 52 -4.48 -12.48 5.08
N THR A 53 -3.81 -13.24 5.95
CA THR A 53 -3.17 -12.68 7.14
C THR A 53 -1.88 -11.93 6.81
N THR A 54 -1.22 -12.22 5.68
CA THR A 54 0.12 -11.66 5.38
C THR A 54 0.05 -10.14 5.18
N ILE A 55 -0.97 -9.65 4.48
CA ILE A 55 -1.14 -8.19 4.29
C ILE A 55 -1.55 -7.52 5.61
N ILE A 56 -2.36 -8.20 6.42
CA ILE A 56 -2.79 -7.70 7.73
C ILE A 56 -1.58 -7.58 8.67
N ASP A 57 -0.80 -8.65 8.81
CA ASP A 57 0.41 -8.71 9.62
C ASP A 57 1.41 -7.61 9.21
N TRP A 58 1.53 -7.37 7.89
CA TRP A 58 2.38 -6.30 7.36
C TRP A 58 1.91 -4.90 7.78
N LEU A 59 0.62 -4.60 7.66
CA LEU A 59 0.07 -3.30 8.08
C LEU A 59 0.16 -3.11 9.60
N GLU A 60 -0.05 -4.16 10.38
CA GLU A 60 0.12 -4.14 11.82
C GLU A 60 1.57 -3.88 12.24
N LEU A 61 2.54 -4.52 11.57
CA LEU A 61 3.96 -4.28 11.77
C LEU A 61 4.32 -2.81 11.50
N ILE A 62 3.84 -2.23 10.40
CA ILE A 62 4.08 -0.80 10.10
C ILE A 62 3.48 0.09 11.18
N LYS A 63 2.23 -0.19 11.59
CA LYS A 63 1.56 0.55 12.66
C LYS A 63 2.33 0.46 13.97
N TYR A 64 2.89 -0.71 14.29
CA TYR A 64 3.72 -0.91 15.47
C TYR A 64 5.05 -0.17 15.39
N ILE A 65 5.77 -0.27 14.26
CA ILE A 65 7.03 0.46 14.04
C ILE A 65 6.80 1.95 14.27
N LYS A 66 5.79 2.55 13.64
CA LYS A 66 5.50 3.99 13.82
C LYS A 66 5.22 4.38 15.28
N LYS A 67 4.68 3.47 16.09
CA LYS A 67 4.38 3.69 17.52
C LYS A 67 5.65 3.69 18.38
N ILE A 68 6.62 2.85 18.06
CA ILE A 68 7.84 2.66 18.88
C ILE A 68 9.01 3.53 18.42
N THR A 69 8.97 4.01 17.17
CA THR A 69 10.04 4.83 16.60
C THR A 69 9.98 6.28 17.09
N PRO A 70 11.15 6.90 17.40
CA PRO A 70 11.22 8.32 17.75
C PRO A 70 10.66 9.24 16.66
N PRO A 71 10.17 10.45 17.01
CA PRO A 71 9.54 11.38 16.07
C PRO A 71 10.38 11.70 14.83
N LYS A 72 11.72 11.76 14.97
CA LYS A 72 12.62 12.00 13.84
C LYS A 72 12.49 10.91 12.77
N LEU A 73 12.48 9.63 13.16
CA LEU A 73 12.36 8.51 12.24
C LEU A 73 10.94 8.41 11.67
N THR A 74 9.91 8.67 12.50
CA THR A 74 8.51 8.73 12.03
C THR A 74 8.33 9.78 10.93
N LYS A 75 8.94 10.96 11.06
CA LYS A 75 8.92 12.00 10.02
C LYS A 75 9.53 11.51 8.70
N VAL A 76 10.65 10.80 8.76
CA VAL A 76 11.30 10.24 7.55
C VAL A 76 10.41 9.20 6.89
N ILE A 77 9.81 8.30 7.67
CA ILE A 77 8.86 7.29 7.17
C ILE A 77 7.66 7.97 6.49
N ASP A 78 7.09 9.00 7.12
CA ASP A 78 5.95 9.72 6.57
C ASP A 78 6.30 10.45 5.26
N LEU A 79 7.49 11.07 5.17
CA LEU A 79 7.98 11.69 3.94
C LEU A 79 8.15 10.65 2.83
N ALA A 80 8.75 9.50 3.15
CA ALA A 80 8.93 8.40 2.21
C ALA A 80 7.58 7.91 1.66
N HIS A 81 6.59 7.69 2.54
CA HIS A 81 5.24 7.28 2.15
C HIS A 81 4.53 8.32 1.26
N ARG A 82 4.63 9.62 1.57
CA ARG A 82 4.00 10.67 0.77
C ARG A 82 4.61 10.84 -0.61
N ALA A 83 5.90 10.52 -0.75
CA ALA A 83 6.62 10.62 -2.01
C ALA A 83 6.31 9.48 -2.99
N VAL A 84 5.72 8.38 -2.52
CA VAL A 84 5.31 7.26 -3.37
C VAL A 84 4.29 7.72 -4.43
N ARG A 85 4.53 7.32 -5.68
CA ARG A 85 3.62 7.49 -6.82
C ARG A 85 3.35 6.13 -7.43
N GLN A 86 2.09 5.83 -7.69
CA GLN A 86 1.66 4.52 -8.17
C GLN A 86 0.63 4.68 -9.26
N GLU A 87 0.75 3.85 -10.29
CA GLU A 87 -0.17 3.79 -11.41
C GLU A 87 -0.54 2.34 -11.71
N ILE A 88 -1.81 2.12 -12.08
CA ILE A 88 -2.27 0.80 -12.50
C ILE A 88 -1.94 0.63 -13.98
N VAL A 89 -1.08 -0.34 -14.27
CA VAL A 89 -0.59 -0.64 -15.62
C VAL A 89 -1.58 -1.54 -16.36
N SER A 90 -2.15 -2.53 -15.67
CA SER A 90 -3.10 -3.46 -16.29
C SER A 90 -4.02 -4.08 -15.25
N THR A 91 -5.22 -4.43 -15.68
CA THR A 91 -6.18 -5.22 -14.90
C THR A 91 -6.68 -6.38 -15.76
N SER A 92 -6.59 -7.61 -15.24
CA SER A 92 -7.11 -8.82 -15.87
C SER A 92 -8.12 -9.45 -14.94
N VAL A 93 -9.33 -9.75 -15.44
CA VAL A 93 -10.41 -10.37 -14.67
C VAL A 93 -10.73 -11.74 -15.24
N GLY A 94 -10.76 -12.76 -14.40
CA GLY A 94 -11.11 -14.13 -14.73
C GLY A 94 -12.04 -14.73 -13.69
N GLY A 95 -13.34 -14.80 -14.00
CA GLY A 95 -14.36 -15.26 -13.07
C GLY A 95 -14.35 -14.45 -11.76
N ASN A 96 -14.17 -15.15 -10.64
CA ASN A 96 -14.14 -14.56 -9.30
C ASN A 96 -12.72 -14.14 -8.86
N THR A 97 -11.78 -14.04 -9.80
CA THR A 97 -10.40 -13.62 -9.55
C THR A 97 -10.01 -12.46 -10.46
N ALA A 98 -9.15 -11.57 -9.96
CA ALA A 98 -8.57 -10.50 -10.76
C ALA A 98 -7.09 -10.31 -10.40
N ILE A 99 -6.31 -9.86 -11.40
CA ILE A 99 -4.91 -9.50 -11.23
C ILE A 99 -4.76 -8.05 -11.67
N VAL A 100 -4.24 -7.21 -10.76
CA VAL A 100 -3.96 -5.80 -11.01
C VAL A 100 -2.46 -5.59 -10.91
N LYS A 101 -1.83 -5.14 -12.00
CA LYS A 101 -0.40 -4.80 -12.03
C LYS A 101 -0.22 -3.32 -11.77
N ILE A 102 0.70 -2.99 -10.88
CA ILE A 102 0.96 -1.63 -10.42
C ILE A 102 2.41 -1.28 -10.74
N HIS A 103 2.62 -0.15 -11.37
CA HIS A 103 3.95 0.44 -11.47
C HIS A 103 4.06 1.51 -10.37
N SER A 104 5.14 1.44 -9.60
CA SER A 104 5.38 2.30 -8.45
C SER A 104 6.71 3.00 -8.61
N ARG A 105 6.71 4.32 -8.48
CA ARG A 105 7.92 5.13 -8.28
C ARG A 105 8.00 5.48 -6.80
N ILE A 106 8.99 4.91 -6.11
CA ILE A 106 9.16 5.03 -4.66
C ILE A 106 10.50 5.71 -4.35
N PRO A 107 10.62 6.42 -3.23
CA PRO A 107 11.90 6.94 -2.78
C PRO A 107 12.94 5.84 -2.63
N ASP A 108 14.15 6.12 -3.10
CA ASP A 108 15.30 5.31 -2.74
C ASP A 108 15.89 5.79 -1.43
N MET A 109 15.31 5.33 -0.33
CA MET A 109 15.73 5.73 1.01
C MET A 109 17.16 5.30 1.33
N GLU A 110 17.69 4.29 0.66
CA GLU A 110 19.09 3.89 0.85
C GLU A 110 20.04 4.95 0.33
N GLU A 111 19.81 5.46 -0.89
CA GLU A 111 20.57 6.54 -1.50
C GLU A 111 20.29 7.88 -0.82
N THR A 112 19.03 8.15 -0.48
CA THR A 112 18.62 9.37 0.24
C THR A 112 19.39 9.51 1.55
N LEU A 113 19.48 8.45 2.35
CA LEU A 113 20.14 8.47 3.65
C LEU A 113 21.68 8.53 3.56
N LYS A 114 22.26 8.30 2.38
CA LYS A 114 23.68 8.60 2.12
C LYS A 114 23.91 10.10 1.92
N VAL A 115 22.92 10.82 1.41
CA VAL A 115 22.98 12.27 1.19
C VAL A 115 22.65 13.04 2.46
N THR A 116 21.52 12.71 3.11
CA THR A 116 21.09 13.40 4.34
C THR A 116 20.23 12.52 5.23
N GLN A 117 20.36 12.72 6.54
CA GLN A 117 19.56 12.06 7.59
C GLN A 117 18.58 13.03 8.26
N ASN A 118 18.54 14.28 7.80
CA ASN A 118 17.67 15.33 8.33
C ASN A 118 16.32 15.32 7.59
N PRO A 119 15.19 15.15 8.29
CA PRO A 119 13.87 15.16 7.66
C PRO A 119 13.56 16.42 6.84
N GLU A 120 14.03 17.60 7.26
CA GLU A 120 13.74 18.86 6.55
C GLU A 120 14.50 18.95 5.22
N ASP A 121 15.71 18.40 5.16
CA ASP A 121 16.49 18.32 3.92
C ASP A 121 15.86 17.29 2.97
N ILE A 122 15.42 16.13 3.49
CA ILE A 122 14.69 15.11 2.71
C ILE A 122 13.41 15.71 2.12
N LYS A 123 12.68 16.49 2.92
CA LYS A 123 11.49 17.20 2.44
C LYS A 123 11.84 18.19 1.33
N SER A 124 12.94 18.94 1.48
CA SER A 124 13.39 19.89 0.46
C SER A 124 13.76 19.18 -0.84
N LEU A 125 14.48 18.05 -0.78
CA LEU A 125 14.78 17.21 -1.95
C LEU A 125 13.51 16.70 -2.63
N LEU A 126 12.50 16.31 -1.85
CA LEU A 126 11.21 15.88 -2.39
C LEU A 126 10.49 17.04 -3.10
N ASP A 127 10.41 18.20 -2.47
CA ASP A 127 9.72 19.38 -2.99
C ASP A 127 10.41 19.91 -4.28
N CYS A 128 11.74 19.78 -4.38
CA CYS A 128 12.51 20.12 -5.58
C CYS A 128 12.55 19.02 -6.66
N GLY A 129 12.02 17.82 -6.38
CA GLY A 129 12.07 16.68 -7.30
C GLY A 129 13.45 16.04 -7.46
N GLU A 130 14.37 16.32 -6.54
CA GLU A 130 15.75 15.82 -6.51
C GLU A 130 15.93 14.58 -5.62
N LEU A 131 14.88 14.20 -4.88
CA LEU A 131 14.91 13.00 -4.05
C LEU A 131 15.20 11.77 -4.94
N PRO A 132 16.21 10.94 -4.63
CA PRO A 132 16.46 9.70 -5.34
C PRO A 132 15.20 8.82 -5.38
N MET A 133 14.82 8.35 -6.56
CA MET A 133 13.65 7.49 -6.76
C MET A 133 14.05 6.21 -7.49
N LYS A 134 13.33 5.12 -7.20
CA LYS A 134 13.43 3.84 -7.91
C LYS A 134 12.07 3.35 -8.36
N GLU A 135 12.06 2.59 -9.44
CA GLU A 135 10.86 1.96 -9.99
C GLU A 135 10.67 0.55 -9.43
N ARG A 136 9.43 0.18 -9.18
CA ARG A 136 9.03 -1.17 -8.78
C ARG A 136 7.74 -1.58 -9.44
N LEU A 137 7.70 -2.83 -9.90
CA LEU A 137 6.48 -3.48 -10.36
C LEU A 137 5.90 -4.32 -9.22
N GLY A 138 4.62 -4.09 -8.94
CA GLY A 138 3.83 -4.84 -7.99
C GLY A 138 2.67 -5.55 -8.67
N GLU A 139 2.16 -6.60 -8.03
CA GLU A 139 0.99 -7.33 -8.50
C GLU A 139 0.06 -7.59 -7.32
N CYS A 140 -1.20 -7.18 -7.44
CA CYS A 140 -2.25 -7.51 -6.49
C CYS A 140 -3.17 -8.56 -7.10
N THR A 141 -3.40 -9.65 -6.36
CA THR A 141 -4.46 -10.61 -6.66
C THR A 141 -5.68 -10.22 -5.85
N LEU A 142 -6.85 -10.20 -6.50
CA LEU A 142 -8.14 -9.99 -5.86
C LEU A 142 -9.04 -11.19 -6.07
N VAL A 143 -9.90 -11.43 -5.10
CA VAL A 143 -10.96 -12.45 -5.12
C VAL A 143 -12.29 -11.81 -4.77
N VAL A 144 -13.40 -12.41 -5.22
CA VAL A 144 -14.74 -11.99 -4.78
C VAL A 144 -15.08 -12.68 -3.46
N GLU A 145 -15.35 -11.88 -2.43
CA GLU A 145 -15.84 -12.30 -1.10
C GLU A 145 -17.02 -11.41 -0.71
N ASP A 146 -18.11 -12.00 -0.22
CA ASP A 146 -19.31 -11.26 0.21
C ASP A 146 -19.78 -10.25 -0.87
N ASP A 147 -19.81 -10.69 -2.14
CA ASP A 147 -20.14 -9.85 -3.32
C ASP A 147 -19.26 -8.59 -3.49
N ALA A 148 -18.02 -8.62 -3.00
CA ALA A 148 -17.05 -7.53 -3.15
C ALA A 148 -15.66 -8.06 -3.54
N TRP A 149 -14.92 -7.29 -4.33
CA TRP A 149 -13.50 -7.60 -4.55
C TRP A 149 -12.69 -7.31 -3.30
N LYS A 150 -11.83 -8.26 -2.93
CA LYS A 150 -10.91 -8.19 -1.80
C LYS A 150 -9.51 -8.57 -2.24
N ILE A 151 -8.51 -7.86 -1.74
CA ILE A 151 -7.10 -8.12 -2.02
C ILE A 151 -6.70 -9.37 -1.22
N SER A 152 -6.37 -10.45 -1.93
CA SER A 152 -5.98 -11.73 -1.34
C SER A 152 -4.49 -12.03 -1.45
N ARG A 153 -3.74 -11.16 -2.15
CA ARG A 153 -2.29 -11.22 -2.24
C ARG A 153 -1.73 -9.92 -2.77
N VAL A 154 -0.60 -9.49 -2.21
CA VAL A 154 0.27 -8.48 -2.80
C VAL A 154 1.65 -9.10 -3.04
N LYS A 155 2.12 -9.12 -4.28
CA LYS A 155 3.51 -9.44 -4.61
C LYS A 155 4.31 -8.15 -4.73
N GLY A 156 5.35 -8.03 -3.90
CA GLY A 156 6.22 -6.86 -3.84
C GLY A 156 7.30 -7.02 -2.77
N ILE A 157 6.99 -6.61 -1.54
CA ILE A 157 7.92 -6.63 -0.38
C ILE A 157 7.32 -7.54 0.70
N SER A 158 8.12 -8.46 1.27
CA SER A 158 7.67 -9.28 2.41
C SER A 158 7.74 -8.51 3.73
N SER A 159 7.02 -8.98 4.77
CA SER A 159 7.13 -8.49 6.15
C SER A 159 8.58 -8.44 6.64
N ASP A 160 9.34 -9.49 6.37
CA ASP A 160 10.72 -9.64 6.82
C ASP A 160 11.63 -8.59 6.18
N GLN A 161 11.45 -8.34 4.87
CA GLN A 161 12.16 -7.29 4.16
C GLN A 161 11.82 -5.89 4.69
N ALA A 162 10.56 -5.66 5.11
CA ALA A 162 10.17 -4.39 5.71
C ALA A 162 10.79 -4.19 7.09
N ALA A 163 10.86 -5.25 7.92
CA ALA A 163 11.49 -5.22 9.23
C ALA A 163 13.00 -4.98 9.15
N GLU A 164 13.69 -5.62 8.19
CA GLU A 164 15.11 -5.43 7.92
C GLU A 164 15.39 -3.98 7.50
N LEU A 165 14.63 -3.46 6.52
CA LEU A 165 14.76 -2.07 6.07
C LEU A 165 14.50 -1.06 7.20
N ALA A 166 13.49 -1.31 8.06
CA ALA A 166 13.20 -0.43 9.19
C ALA A 166 14.35 -0.40 10.21
N THR A 167 14.97 -1.55 10.46
CA THR A 167 16.11 -1.67 11.39
C THR A 167 17.35 -0.97 10.83
N ASP A 168 17.66 -1.17 9.56
CA ASP A 168 18.78 -0.51 8.87
C ASP A 168 18.62 1.01 8.85
N PHE A 169 17.41 1.49 8.58
CA PHE A 169 17.13 2.92 8.60
C PHE A 169 17.18 3.50 10.02
N ALA A 170 16.71 2.75 11.02
CA ALA A 170 16.85 3.15 12.41
C ALA A 170 18.33 3.29 12.80
N GLU A 171 19.20 2.35 12.41
CA GLU A 171 20.63 2.44 12.69
C GLU A 171 21.25 3.67 12.05
N ARG A 172 20.94 3.93 10.78
CA ARG A 172 21.46 5.10 10.05
C ARG A 172 21.00 6.43 10.65
N ILE A 173 19.76 6.54 11.13
CA ILE A 173 19.15 7.82 11.54
C ILE A 173 19.31 8.11 13.04
N LEU A 174 19.27 7.06 13.86
CA LEU A 174 19.20 7.14 15.33
C LEU A 174 20.43 6.54 16.03
N GLY A 175 21.24 5.76 15.32
CA GLY A 175 22.41 5.07 15.87
C GLY A 175 22.13 3.65 16.36
N LYS A 176 23.21 2.92 16.64
CA LYS A 176 23.21 1.46 16.89
C LYS A 176 22.39 1.02 18.09
N ASP A 177 22.44 1.76 19.19
CA ASP A 177 21.76 1.36 20.43
C ASP A 177 20.24 1.45 20.29
N GLU A 178 19.77 2.51 19.64
CA GLU A 178 18.35 2.74 19.39
C GLU A 178 17.80 1.76 18.34
N ALA A 179 18.59 1.46 17.30
CA ALA A 179 18.25 0.43 16.33
C ALA A 179 18.13 -0.97 16.95
N LYS A 180 19.02 -1.33 17.89
CA LYS A 180 18.93 -2.58 18.64
C LYS A 180 17.67 -2.64 19.49
N ARG A 181 17.28 -1.53 20.13
CA ARG A 181 16.03 -1.43 20.90
C ARG A 181 14.82 -1.70 20.00
N ILE A 182 14.74 -1.00 18.87
CA ILE A 182 13.66 -1.14 17.88
C ILE A 182 13.62 -2.56 17.31
N SER A 183 14.76 -3.13 16.94
CA SER A 183 14.87 -4.50 16.40
C SER A 183 14.37 -5.55 17.39
N ARG A 184 14.70 -5.41 18.68
CA ARG A 184 14.19 -6.29 19.73
C ARG A 184 12.67 -6.17 19.87
N GLU A 185 12.14 -4.95 19.90
CA GLU A 185 10.70 -4.70 20.00
C GLU A 185 9.94 -5.28 18.79
N ILE A 186 10.46 -5.11 17.56
CA ILE A 186 9.90 -5.72 16.34
C ILE A 186 9.92 -7.25 16.44
N SER A 187 11.03 -7.84 16.89
CA SER A 187 11.16 -9.29 17.04
C SER A 187 10.20 -9.86 18.08
N GLU A 188 9.97 -9.15 19.18
CA GLU A 188 9.00 -9.53 20.20
C GLU A 188 7.56 -9.43 19.70
N PHE A 189 7.25 -8.41 18.88
CA PHE A 189 5.96 -8.25 18.25
C PHE A 189 5.66 -9.40 17.27
N ALA A 190 6.60 -9.73 16.38
CA ALA A 190 6.45 -10.83 15.42
C ALA A 190 6.19 -12.17 16.12
N LYS A 191 6.94 -12.47 17.19
CA LYS A 191 6.75 -13.69 18.00
C LYS A 191 5.39 -13.78 18.69
N LYS A 192 4.74 -12.64 18.99
CA LYS A 192 3.40 -12.62 19.59
C LYS A 192 2.33 -12.92 18.55
N GLN A 193 2.46 -12.35 17.35
CA GLN A 193 1.57 -12.65 16.23
C GLN A 193 1.61 -14.12 15.83
N GLU A 194 2.81 -14.73 15.75
CA GLU A 194 2.95 -16.18 15.46
C GLU A 194 2.25 -17.07 16.51
N LYS A 195 2.10 -16.58 17.74
CA LYS A 195 1.47 -17.33 18.84
C LYS A 195 -0.03 -17.06 18.99
N GLY A 196 -0.61 -16.15 18.20
CA GLY A 196 -2.03 -15.79 18.27
C GLY A 196 -2.45 -15.18 19.61
N VAL A 197 -1.54 -14.45 20.27
CA VAL A 197 -1.77 -13.78 21.57
C VAL A 197 -2.00 -12.30 21.40
#